data_AF-A0A1M5U072-F1
#
_entry.id   AF-A0A1M5U072-F1
#
_cell.length_a   1.000
_cell.length_b   1.000
_cell.length_c   1.000
_cell.angle_alpha   90.00
_cell.angle_beta   90.00
_cell.angle_gamma   90.00
#
_symmetry.space_group_name_H-M   'P 1'
#
loop_
_entity.id
_entity.type
_entity.pdbx_description
1 polymer ?
#
loop_
_entity_poly.entity_id
_entity_poly.type
_entity_poly.pdbx_seq_one_letter_code
_entity_poly.pdbx_strand_id
1 'polypeptide(L)'
;MKIKQYYILALVMFLFLACSEHEETPIYTKGISFVHADGSKISENECISPNTKYGIKIETNFVDINRPFRVDYSVNGVIYTMTFTTATSQVNPITLANGDNTAQVVGSNYKAILKYIDQGDFELVE
;
A
#
# COMPACT_ATOMS: atom_id res chain seq x y z
N MET A 1 -30.59 -14.56 -56.56
CA MET A 1 -30.68 -14.90 -55.11
C MET A 1 -29.36 -14.75 -54.33
N LYS A 2 -28.19 -14.59 -54.98
CA LYS A 2 -26.87 -14.55 -54.30
C LYS A 2 -26.56 -13.24 -53.55
N ILE A 3 -27.09 -12.10 -54.00
CA ILE A 3 -26.87 -10.78 -53.36
C ILE A 3 -27.37 -10.72 -51.92
N LYS A 4 -28.49 -11.40 -51.58
CA LYS A 4 -29.04 -11.40 -50.22
C LYS A 4 -28.22 -12.21 -49.22
N GLN A 5 -27.40 -13.17 -49.68
CA GLN A 5 -26.58 -14.02 -48.80
C GLN A 5 -25.31 -13.30 -48.32
N TYR A 6 -24.74 -12.40 -49.13
CA TYR A 6 -23.55 -11.63 -48.73
C TYR A 6 -23.83 -10.63 -47.61
N TYR A 7 -25.03 -10.05 -47.55
CA TYR A 7 -25.42 -9.14 -46.45
C TYR A 7 -25.52 -9.85 -45.11
N ILE A 8 -26.02 -11.09 -45.09
CA ILE A 8 -26.10 -11.90 -43.86
C ILE A 8 -24.69 -12.27 -43.39
N LEU A 9 -23.80 -12.64 -44.31
CA LEU A 9 -22.42 -12.99 -43.97
C LEU A 9 -21.62 -11.77 -43.44
N ALA A 10 -21.83 -10.59 -44.03
CA ALA A 10 -21.23 -9.34 -43.57
C ALA A 10 -21.74 -8.91 -42.18
N LEU A 11 -23.02 -9.12 -41.88
CA LEU A 11 -23.62 -8.82 -40.58
C LEU A 11 -23.06 -9.73 -39.46
N VAL A 12 -22.87 -11.02 -39.75
CA VAL A 12 -22.27 -11.99 -38.82
C VAL A 12 -20.79 -11.68 -38.56
N MET A 13 -20.05 -11.19 -39.55
CA MET A 13 -18.64 -10.81 -39.40
C MET A 13 -18.45 -9.57 -38.50
N PHE A 14 -19.42 -8.64 -38.47
CA PHE A 14 -19.39 -7.47 -37.59
C PHE A 14 -19.64 -7.81 -36.10
N LEU A 15 -20.32 -8.92 -35.80
CA LEU A 15 -20.60 -9.34 -34.42
C LEU A 15 -19.38 -9.88 -33.68
N PHE A 16 -18.31 -10.28 -34.39
CA PHE A 16 -17.07 -10.79 -33.79
C PHE A 16 -16.01 -9.71 -33.54
N LEU A 17 -16.25 -8.45 -33.96
CA LEU A 17 -15.33 -7.33 -33.73
C LEU A 17 -15.63 -6.56 -32.45
N ALA A 18 -16.70 -6.90 -31.73
CA ALA A 18 -17.05 -6.30 -30.44
C ALA A 18 -16.40 -7.07 -29.27
N CYS A 19 -15.10 -7.33 -29.33
CA CYS A 19 -14.33 -7.57 -28.11
C CYS A 19 -14.03 -6.20 -27.52
N SER A 20 -14.77 -5.78 -26.49
CA SER A 20 -14.37 -4.60 -25.72
C SER A 20 -13.05 -4.92 -25.04
N GLU A 21 -12.00 -4.16 -25.31
CA GLU A 21 -10.81 -4.15 -24.47
C GLU A 21 -11.26 -3.70 -23.07
N HIS A 22 -11.39 -4.66 -22.15
CA HIS A 22 -11.56 -4.34 -20.74
C HIS A 22 -10.16 -3.94 -20.25
N GLU A 23 -9.83 -2.65 -20.33
CA GLU A 23 -8.60 -2.13 -19.74
C GLU A 23 -8.68 -2.29 -18.21
N GLU A 24 -8.14 -3.38 -17.71
CA GLU A 24 -7.99 -3.61 -16.29
C GLU A 24 -7.04 -2.58 -15.68
N THR A 25 -7.53 -1.78 -14.72
CA THR A 25 -6.70 -0.79 -14.05
C THR A 25 -5.60 -1.51 -13.22
N PRO A 26 -4.31 -1.18 -13.44
CA PRO A 26 -3.22 -1.78 -12.66
C PRO A 26 -3.27 -1.27 -11.22
N ILE A 27 -3.09 -2.18 -10.26
CA ILE A 27 -2.97 -1.85 -8.83
C ILE A 27 -1.49 -1.84 -8.46
N TYR A 28 -1.03 -0.78 -7.82
CA TYR A 28 0.33 -0.62 -7.34
C TYR A 28 0.40 0.20 -6.05
N THR A 29 1.49 0.00 -5.32
CA THR A 29 1.79 0.74 -4.09
C THR A 29 2.20 2.18 -4.41
N LYS A 30 1.62 3.15 -3.70
CA LYS A 30 1.97 4.58 -3.78
C LYS A 30 3.03 4.99 -2.76
N GLY A 31 3.10 4.30 -1.62
CA GLY A 31 4.08 4.65 -0.59
C GLY A 31 3.93 3.84 0.70
N ILE A 32 4.92 4.05 1.57
CA ILE A 32 4.99 3.52 2.94
C ILE A 32 5.42 4.65 3.87
N SER A 33 4.84 4.72 5.07
CA SER A 33 5.17 5.75 6.05
C SER A 33 4.96 5.27 7.49
N PHE A 34 5.69 5.88 8.42
CA PHE A 34 5.39 5.77 9.84
C PHE A 34 4.27 6.75 10.21
N VAL A 35 3.31 6.27 10.98
CA VAL A 35 2.13 7.01 11.42
C VAL A 35 1.84 6.74 12.89
N HIS A 36 1.00 7.54 13.50
CA HIS A 36 0.33 7.18 14.75
C HIS A 36 -0.58 5.97 14.54
N ALA A 37 -0.93 5.26 15.61
CA ALA A 37 -1.76 4.06 15.53
C ALA A 37 -3.15 4.30 14.91
N ASP A 38 -3.67 5.53 14.95
CA ASP A 38 -4.92 5.93 14.30
C ASP A 38 -4.76 6.23 12.79
N GLY A 39 -3.53 6.15 12.27
CA GLY A 39 -3.20 6.44 10.88
C GLY A 39 -2.89 7.91 10.59
N SER A 40 -2.92 8.78 11.60
CA SER A 40 -2.54 10.18 11.46
C SER A 40 -1.03 10.35 11.24
N LYS A 41 -0.67 11.37 10.47
CA LYS A 41 0.72 11.65 10.10
C LYS A 41 1.49 12.13 11.35
N ILE A 42 2.68 11.59 11.56
CA ILE A 42 3.66 12.11 12.53
C ILE A 42 4.22 13.42 11.97
N SER A 43 4.18 14.49 12.77
CA SER A 43 4.69 15.80 12.32
C SER A 43 6.23 15.82 12.32
N GLU A 44 6.84 16.62 11.43
CA GLU A 44 8.32 16.63 11.26
C GLU A 44 9.09 17.00 12.52
N ASN A 45 8.50 17.79 13.41
CA ASN A 45 9.10 18.23 14.68
C ASN A 45 8.46 17.56 15.90
N GLU A 46 7.70 16.48 15.69
CA GLU A 46 7.05 15.77 16.78
C GLU A 46 8.06 14.91 17.54
N CYS A 47 8.05 15.02 18.87
CA CYS A 47 8.81 14.11 19.72
C CYS A 47 8.14 12.74 19.75
N ILE A 48 8.87 11.71 19.32
CA ILE A 48 8.40 10.31 19.38
C ILE A 48 8.45 9.84 20.84
N SER A 49 7.32 9.37 21.35
CA SER A 49 7.13 9.03 22.76
C SER A 49 6.98 7.52 22.97
N PRO A 50 7.60 6.94 24.01
CA PRO A 50 7.38 5.53 24.38
C PRO A 50 5.92 5.22 24.71
N ASN A 51 5.15 6.22 25.13
CA ASN A 51 3.76 6.05 25.58
C ASN A 51 2.75 6.13 24.42
N THR A 52 3.22 6.45 23.21
CA THR A 52 2.39 6.54 22.01
C THR A 52 2.51 5.28 21.18
N LYS A 53 1.40 4.83 20.60
CA LYS A 53 1.39 3.69 19.69
C LYS A 53 1.56 4.17 18.25
N TYR A 54 2.34 3.42 17.50
CA TYR A 54 2.69 3.74 16.11
C TYR A 54 2.27 2.62 15.16
N GLY A 55 2.21 2.95 13.88
CA GLY A 55 1.88 2.03 12.82
C GLY A 55 2.69 2.30 11.55
N ILE A 56 2.66 1.31 10.66
CA ILE A 56 3.09 1.46 9.27
C ILE A 56 1.85 1.62 8.41
N LYS A 57 1.78 2.75 7.71
CA LYS A 57 0.75 3.02 6.71
C LYS A 57 1.30 2.73 5.33
N ILE A 58 0.59 1.89 4.58
CA ILE A 58 0.83 1.66 3.15
C ILE A 58 -0.37 2.20 2.37
N GLU A 59 -0.08 2.82 1.24
CA GLU A 59 -1.08 3.39 0.34
C GLU A 59 -0.95 2.76 -1.05
N THR A 60 -2.07 2.56 -1.72
CA THR A 60 -2.18 2.01 -3.08
C THR A 60 -2.94 2.99 -3.97
N ASN A 61 -2.79 2.87 -5.28
CA ASN A 61 -3.51 3.75 -6.22
C ASN A 61 -5.00 3.44 -6.31
N PHE A 62 -5.37 2.17 -6.17
CA PHE A 62 -6.71 1.64 -6.40
C PHE A 62 -6.90 0.37 -5.57
N VAL A 63 -8.16 0.00 -5.32
CA VAL A 63 -8.53 -1.29 -4.72
C VAL A 63 -9.70 -1.89 -5.47
N ASP A 64 -9.68 -3.21 -5.58
CA ASP A 64 -10.73 -3.99 -6.20
C ASP A 64 -11.08 -5.16 -5.27
N ILE A 65 -12.35 -5.25 -4.90
CA ILE A 65 -12.88 -6.30 -4.04
C ILE A 65 -12.71 -7.70 -4.67
N ASN A 66 -12.70 -7.78 -6.00
CA ASN A 66 -12.57 -9.03 -6.75
C ASN A 66 -11.11 -9.38 -7.05
N ARG A 67 -10.20 -8.39 -6.93
CA ARG A 67 -8.75 -8.57 -7.11
C ARG A 67 -7.98 -8.05 -5.89
N PRO A 68 -7.97 -8.80 -4.77
CA PRO A 68 -7.18 -8.45 -3.60
C PRO A 68 -5.71 -8.21 -3.97
N PHE A 69 -5.17 -7.07 -3.56
CA PHE A 69 -3.79 -6.70 -3.83
C PHE A 69 -2.93 -6.89 -2.58
N ARG A 70 -1.87 -7.68 -2.70
CA ARG A 70 -0.97 -8.00 -1.58
C ARG A 70 0.31 -7.19 -1.70
N VAL A 71 0.72 -6.59 -0.60
CA VAL A 71 1.97 -5.84 -0.48
C VAL A 71 2.81 -6.46 0.62
N ASP A 72 3.96 -7.00 0.24
CA ASP A 72 4.98 -7.43 1.19
C ASP A 72 5.88 -6.24 1.53
N TYR A 73 6.16 -6.07 2.81
CA TYR A 73 6.98 -4.98 3.32
C TYR A 73 7.82 -5.44 4.50
N SER A 74 8.90 -4.74 4.77
CA SER A 74 9.77 -4.99 5.92
C SER A 74 9.69 -3.86 6.93
N VAL A 75 9.85 -4.20 8.21
CA VAL A 75 10.11 -3.24 9.29
C VAL A 75 11.30 -3.77 10.07
N ASN A 76 12.40 -3.00 10.11
CA ASN A 76 13.67 -3.37 10.72
C ASN A 76 14.17 -4.76 10.26
N GLY A 77 13.95 -5.07 8.97
CA GLY A 77 14.34 -6.35 8.36
C GLY A 77 13.33 -7.50 8.54
N VAL A 78 12.31 -7.37 9.40
CA VAL A 78 11.25 -8.37 9.56
C VAL A 78 10.18 -8.18 8.49
N ILE A 79 9.82 -9.25 7.77
CA ILE A 79 8.84 -9.21 6.67
C ILE A 79 7.41 -9.38 7.18
N TYR A 80 6.52 -8.57 6.64
CA TYR A 80 5.09 -8.57 6.87
C TYR A 80 4.35 -8.50 5.53
N THR A 81 3.06 -8.85 5.54
CA THR A 81 2.20 -8.72 4.37
C THR A 81 0.93 -7.97 4.74
N MET A 82 0.54 -7.02 3.89
CA MET A 82 -0.73 -6.29 3.98
C MET A 82 -1.57 -6.59 2.74
N THR A 83 -2.88 -6.80 2.91
CA THR A 83 -3.79 -7.15 1.80
C THR A 83 -4.88 -6.11 1.67
N PHE A 84 -4.98 -5.52 0.48
CA PHE A 84 -5.90 -4.45 0.13
C PHE A 84 -7.09 -5.02 -0.64
N THR A 85 -8.29 -4.82 -0.10
CA THR A 85 -9.56 -5.29 -0.71
C THR A 85 -10.58 -4.16 -0.86
N THR A 86 -10.71 -3.28 0.13
CA THR A 86 -11.78 -2.27 0.19
C THR A 86 -11.31 -0.83 0.40
N ALA A 87 -10.09 -0.63 0.93
CA ALA A 87 -9.54 0.68 1.23
C ALA A 87 -8.15 0.82 0.60
N THR A 88 -7.89 1.95 -0.07
CA THR A 88 -6.59 2.25 -0.69
C THR A 88 -5.48 2.54 0.30
N SER A 89 -5.79 2.59 1.59
CA SER A 89 -4.80 2.74 2.66
C SER A 89 -5.14 1.83 3.83
N GLN A 90 -4.10 1.26 4.43
CA GLN A 90 -4.19 0.44 5.63
C GLN A 90 -3.01 0.72 6.55
N VAL A 91 -3.23 0.48 7.84
CA VAL A 91 -2.24 0.67 8.91
C VAL A 91 -2.06 -0.65 9.64
N ASN A 92 -0.81 -1.08 9.81
CA ASN A 92 -0.48 -2.18 10.72
C ASN A 92 0.27 -1.62 11.94
N PRO A 93 -0.19 -1.88 13.17
CA PRO A 93 0.53 -1.48 14.37
C PRO A 93 1.95 -2.05 14.41
N ILE A 94 2.88 -1.26 14.96
CA ILE A 94 4.27 -1.69 15.17
C ILE A 94 4.76 -1.25 16.55
N THR A 95 5.85 -1.88 16.98
CA THR A 95 6.66 -1.41 18.12
C THR A 95 7.95 -0.84 17.56
N LEU A 96 8.30 0.38 17.96
CA LEU A 96 9.55 1.01 17.55
C LEU A 96 10.72 0.44 18.37
N ALA A 97 11.84 0.18 17.70
CA ALA A 97 13.10 -0.13 18.35
C ALA A 97 13.87 1.16 18.63
N ASN A 98 14.64 1.19 19.72
CA ASN A 98 15.52 2.33 19.99
C ASN A 98 16.53 2.51 18.84
N GLY A 99 16.69 3.75 18.37
CA GLY A 99 17.50 4.11 17.21
C GLY A 99 16.70 4.31 15.92
N ASP A 100 17.30 3.91 14.79
CA ASP A 100 16.70 4.10 13.47
C ASP A 100 15.74 2.95 13.17
N ASN A 101 14.47 3.29 12.93
CA ASN A 101 13.47 2.35 12.44
C ASN A 101 13.35 2.52 10.93
N THR A 102 13.47 1.44 10.18
CA THR A 102 13.39 1.44 8.73
C THR A 102 12.22 0.58 8.27
N ALA A 103 11.37 1.12 7.40
CA ALA A 103 10.32 0.39 6.72
C ALA A 103 10.51 0.46 5.21
N GLN A 104 10.30 -0.65 4.50
CA GLN A 104 10.46 -0.71 3.05
C GLN A 104 9.48 -1.68 2.40
N VAL A 105 8.87 -1.28 1.28
CA VAL A 105 8.05 -2.18 0.45
C VAL A 105 8.99 -3.07 -0.37
N VAL A 106 8.82 -4.39 -0.26
CA VAL A 106 9.66 -5.38 -0.93
C VAL A 106 9.52 -5.24 -2.44
N GLY A 107 10.65 -5.27 -3.17
CA GLY A 107 10.66 -5.14 -4.63
C GLY A 107 10.45 -3.71 -5.15
N SER A 108 10.50 -2.68 -4.30
CA SER A 108 10.40 -1.28 -4.71
C SER A 108 11.41 -0.37 -3.99
N ASN A 109 11.45 0.89 -4.40
CA ASN A 109 12.23 1.95 -3.77
C ASN A 109 11.46 2.71 -2.67
N TYR A 110 10.21 2.34 -2.36
CA TYR A 110 9.45 2.97 -1.28
C TYR A 110 10.03 2.59 0.07
N LYS A 111 10.60 3.58 0.75
CA LYS A 111 11.26 3.44 2.04
C LYS A 111 10.89 4.60 2.96
N ALA A 112 10.71 4.30 4.24
CA ALA A 112 10.54 5.28 5.29
C ALA A 112 11.55 5.02 6.41
N ILE A 113 12.01 6.08 7.07
CA ILE A 113 12.91 6.01 8.22
C ILE A 113 12.34 6.90 9.32
N LEU A 114 12.31 6.38 10.55
CA LEU A 114 11.91 7.12 11.75
C LEU A 114 12.94 6.93 12.84
N LYS A 115 13.49 8.03 13.38
CA LYS A 115 14.35 7.97 14.55
C LYS A 115 13.49 7.94 15.81
N TYR A 116 13.70 6.92 16.64
CA TYR A 116 13.17 6.84 17.99
C TYR A 116 14.34 6.80 18.96
N ILE A 117 14.31 7.63 20.00
CA ILE A 117 15.32 7.61 21.06
C ILE A 117 14.56 7.40 22.36
N ASP A 118 14.76 6.24 22.95
CA ASP A 118 14.29 5.97 24.31
C ASP A 118 15.15 6.80 25.26
N GLN A 119 14.57 7.85 25.83
CA GLN A 119 15.21 8.62 26.88
C GLN A 119 15.03 7.82 28.17
N GLY A 120 16.03 7.01 28.50
CA GLY A 120 16.05 6.25 29.75
C GLY A 120 15.89 7.15 30.98
N ASP A 121 15.77 6.53 32.15
CA ASP A 121 15.63 7.26 33.41
C ASP A 121 16.85 8.15 33.65
N PHE A 122 16.61 9.46 33.77
CA PHE A 122 17.64 10.39 34.20
C PHE A 122 17.90 10.18 35.70
N GLU A 123 19.09 9.72 36.06
CA GLU A 123 19.55 9.81 37.45
C GLU A 123 20.02 11.25 37.72
N LEU A 124 19.36 11.94 38.65
CA LEU A 124 19.88 13.17 39.23
C LEU A 124 21.06 12.81 40.12
N VAL A 125 22.27 13.19 39.68
CA VAL A 125 23.48 13.07 40.50
C VAL A 125 23.53 14.30 41.42
N GLU A 126 23.47 14.06 42.74
CA GLU A 126 23.67 15.10 43.77
C GLU A 126 25.11 15.60 43.84
#